data_AF-A0A7C5WR00-F1
#
_entry.id   AF-A0A7C5WR00-F1
#
_cell.length_a   1.000
_cell.length_b   1.000
_cell.length_c   1.000
_cell.angle_alpha   90.00
_cell.angle_beta   90.00
_cell.angle_gamma   90.00
#
_symmetry.space_group_name_H-M   'P 1'
#
loop_
_entity.id
_entity.type
_entity.pdbx_description
1 polymer ?
#
loop_
_entity_poly.entity_id
_entity_poly.type
_entity_poly.pdbx_seq_one_letter_code
_entity_poly.pdbx_strand_id
1 'polypeptide(L)'
;GIDVFIEVLQADGGTRTAGLTAASLALADAGIPLKDLVVGVAIGKVSGVLVLDINELEDEYGEADMPVGIAPNLGEIVLFQLNGVLTSEELKIGLDMAFKAAENIYKIAKEALYNKYIKLIEEVRAE
;
A
#
# COMPACT_ATOMS: atom_id res chain seq x y z
N GLY A 1 -22.30 8.93 -7.02
CA GLY A 1 -21.02 8.94 -6.29
C GLY A 1 -20.10 7.94 -6.94
N ILE A 2 -18.82 7.93 -6.57
CA ILE A 2 -17.95 6.79 -6.80
C ILE A 2 -17.93 6.05 -5.47
N ASP A 3 -18.44 4.83 -5.45
CA ASP A 3 -18.51 4.00 -4.24
C ASP A 3 -17.45 2.91 -4.32
N VAL A 4 -16.69 2.72 -3.24
CA VAL A 4 -15.60 1.75 -3.17
C VAL A 4 -15.84 0.86 -1.95
N PHE A 5 -15.83 -0.45 -2.17
CA PHE A 5 -16.02 -1.44 -1.13
C PHE A 5 -14.78 -2.32 -1.05
N ILE A 6 -14.31 -2.57 0.16
CA ILE A 6 -13.17 -3.44 0.45
C ILE A 6 -13.67 -4.47 1.45
N GLU A 7 -13.52 -5.74 1.12
CA GLU A 7 -13.80 -6.85 2.03
C GLU A 7 -12.49 -7.56 2.37
N VAL A 8 -12.19 -7.64 3.67
CA VAL A 8 -11.00 -8.33 4.16
C VAL A 8 -11.37 -9.79 4.38
N LEU A 9 -10.95 -10.66 3.46
CA LEU A 9 -11.23 -12.10 3.54
C LEU A 9 -10.37 -12.79 4.61
N GLN A 10 -9.16 -12.28 4.83
CA GLN A 10 -8.23 -12.74 5.85
C GLN A 10 -7.42 -11.54 6.35
N ALA A 11 -7.18 -11.48 7.66
CA ALA A 11 -6.35 -10.47 8.30
C ALA A 11 -5.05 -11.11 8.79
N ASP A 12 -3.93 -10.40 8.64
CA ASP A 12 -2.60 -10.78 9.13
C ASP A 12 -1.71 -9.54 9.28
N GLY A 13 -2.20 -8.50 9.97
CA GLY A 13 -1.59 -7.17 9.95
C GLY A 13 -1.82 -6.41 8.63
N GLY A 14 -1.64 -5.09 8.63
CA GLY A 14 -1.62 -4.29 7.39
C GLY A 14 -2.91 -4.27 6.53
N THR A 15 -4.05 -4.74 7.04
CA THR A 15 -5.28 -4.87 6.22
C THR A 15 -5.73 -3.56 5.57
N ARG A 16 -5.49 -2.42 6.23
CA ARG A 16 -5.77 -1.08 5.70
C ARG A 16 -4.85 -0.70 4.53
N THR A 17 -3.56 -1.06 4.57
CA THR A 17 -2.59 -0.72 3.52
C THR A 17 -2.78 -1.64 2.32
N ALA A 18 -3.09 -2.92 2.56
CA ALA A 18 -3.53 -3.86 1.54
C ALA A 18 -4.84 -3.38 0.87
N GLY A 19 -5.84 -3.00 1.68
CA GLY A 19 -7.11 -2.48 1.20
C GLY A 19 -6.97 -1.20 0.38
N LEU A 20 -6.14 -0.25 0.83
CA LEU A 20 -5.85 0.99 0.10
C LEU A 20 -5.26 0.70 -1.29
N THR A 21 -4.31 -0.23 -1.36
CA THR A 21 -3.66 -0.64 -2.62
C THR A 21 -4.67 -1.34 -3.54
N ALA A 22 -5.50 -2.24 -3.00
CA ALA A 22 -6.55 -2.92 -3.75
C ALA A 22 -7.61 -1.94 -4.30
N ALA A 23 -8.03 -0.96 -3.49
CA ALA A 23 -8.96 0.07 -3.92
C ALA A 23 -8.39 0.94 -5.04
N SER A 24 -7.12 1.32 -4.94
CA SER A 24 -6.41 2.06 -5.99
C SER A 24 -6.37 1.31 -7.31
N LEU A 25 -6.06 0.01 -7.26
CA LEU A 25 -6.12 -0.87 -8.43
C LEU A 25 -7.54 -1.01 -8.99
N ALA A 26 -8.55 -1.18 -8.14
CA ALA A 26 -9.95 -1.29 -8.56
C ALA A 26 -10.47 -0.02 -9.24
N LEU A 27 -10.09 1.16 -8.73
CA LEU A 27 -10.43 2.45 -9.34
C LEU A 27 -9.78 2.61 -10.72
N ALA A 28 -8.50 2.26 -10.84
CA ALA A 28 -7.79 2.29 -12.11
C ALA A 28 -8.41 1.30 -13.12
N ASP A 29 -8.74 0.10 -12.66
CA ASP A 29 -9.37 -0.94 -13.47
C ASP A 29 -10.78 -0.54 -13.96
N ALA A 30 -11.53 0.17 -13.12
CA ALA A 30 -12.83 0.75 -13.48
C ALA A 30 -12.71 1.92 -14.48
N GLY A 31 -11.50 2.33 -14.88
CA GLY A 31 -11.25 3.41 -15.83
C GLY A 31 -11.49 4.80 -15.24
N ILE A 32 -11.49 4.93 -13.91
CA ILE A 32 -11.66 6.22 -13.24
C ILE A 32 -10.34 7.01 -13.36
N PRO A 33 -10.35 8.27 -13.83
CA PRO A 33 -9.15 9.08 -13.91
C PRO A 33 -8.55 9.34 -12.52
N LEU A 34 -7.34 8.83 -12.29
CA LEU A 34 -6.54 9.07 -11.08
C LEU A 34 -5.33 9.93 -11.41
N LYS A 35 -4.87 10.74 -10.46
CA LYS A 35 -3.61 11.49 -10.59
C LYS A 35 -2.40 10.57 -10.52
N ASP A 36 -2.48 9.55 -9.66
CA ASP A 36 -1.52 8.47 -9.53
C ASP A 36 -2.19 7.27 -8.86
N LEU A 37 -1.58 6.09 -8.95
CA LEU A 37 -1.96 4.99 -8.06
C LEU A 37 -1.46 5.30 -6.65
N VAL A 38 -2.32 5.03 -5.68
CA VAL A 38 -1.94 5.00 -4.28
C VAL A 38 -1.56 3.57 -3.90
N VAL A 39 -0.46 3.41 -3.16
CA VAL A 39 -0.05 2.15 -2.56
C VAL A 39 0.19 2.34 -1.06
N GLY A 40 -0.07 1.32 -0.27
CA GLY A 40 0.07 1.35 1.19
C GLY A 40 1.15 0.39 1.68
N VAL A 41 1.83 0.77 2.76
CA VAL A 41 2.74 -0.10 3.52
C VAL A 41 2.71 0.29 5.00
N ALA A 42 2.92 -0.66 5.91
CA ALA A 42 3.05 -0.39 7.34
C ALA A 42 4.51 -0.48 7.76
N ILE A 43 4.96 0.44 8.60
CA ILE A 43 6.26 0.39 9.26
C ILE A 43 6.04 0.11 10.73
N GLY A 44 6.60 -0.97 11.24
CA GLY A 44 6.52 -1.29 12.66
C GLY A 44 7.81 -1.00 13.39
N LYS A 45 7.75 -1.06 14.72
CA LYS A 45 8.91 -1.17 15.59
C LYS A 45 8.74 -2.41 16.46
N VAL A 46 9.67 -3.36 16.35
CA VAL A 46 9.62 -4.64 17.06
C VAL A 46 10.95 -4.88 17.75
N SER A 47 10.92 -5.09 19.07
CA SER A 47 12.12 -5.26 19.89
C SER A 47 13.15 -4.13 19.68
N GLY A 48 12.67 -2.90 19.50
CA GLY A 48 13.51 -1.72 19.28
C GLY A 48 14.03 -1.55 17.85
N VAL A 49 13.61 -2.39 16.89
CA VAL A 49 14.07 -2.37 15.50
C VAL A 49 12.91 -1.98 14.58
N LEU A 50 13.15 -1.05 13.65
CA LEU A 50 12.16 -0.73 12.61
C LEU A 50 12.06 -1.86 11.59
N VAL A 51 10.84 -2.27 11.30
CA VAL A 51 10.50 -3.36 10.36
C VAL A 51 9.52 -2.89 9.31
N LEU A 52 9.60 -3.48 8.12
CA LEU A 52 8.75 -3.18 6.98
C LEU A 52 7.66 -4.24 6.88
N ASP A 53 6.42 -3.80 6.63
CA ASP A 53 5.26 -4.66 6.32
C ASP A 53 4.95 -5.67 7.44
N ILE A 54 4.54 -5.13 8.59
CA ILE A 54 4.31 -5.95 9.79
C ILE A 54 3.13 -6.91 9.65
N ASN A 55 3.32 -8.11 10.20
CA ASN A 55 2.24 -9.09 10.38
C ASN A 55 1.44 -8.85 11.68
N GLU A 56 0.44 -9.69 11.95
CA GLU A 56 -0.43 -9.55 13.13
C GLU A 56 0.35 -9.66 14.46
N LEU A 57 1.32 -10.58 14.57
CA LEU A 57 2.10 -10.74 15.79
C LEU A 57 3.01 -9.53 16.04
N GLU A 58 3.59 -8.98 14.99
CA GLU A 58 4.44 -7.79 15.05
C GLU A 58 3.63 -6.53 15.39
N ASP A 59 2.37 -6.43 14.96
CA ASP A 59 1.43 -5.36 15.34
C ASP A 59 0.97 -5.51 16.79
N GLU A 60 0.61 -6.72 17.22
CA GLU A 60 0.10 -6.98 18.57
C GLU A 60 1.16 -6.79 19.67
N TYR A 61 2.40 -7.24 19.40
CA TYR A 61 3.48 -7.25 20.39
C TYR A 61 4.57 -6.20 20.13
N GLY A 62 4.47 -5.44 19.04
CA GLY A 62 5.40 -4.38 18.67
C GLY A 62 5.27 -3.12 19.54
N GLU A 63 6.28 -2.26 19.46
CA GLU A 63 6.28 -0.95 20.12
C GLU A 63 5.58 0.14 19.31
N ALA A 64 5.44 -0.04 17.99
CA ALA A 64 4.75 0.91 17.11
C ALA A 64 4.25 0.25 15.82
N ASP A 65 3.15 0.79 15.28
CA ASP A 65 2.60 0.55 13.95
C ASP A 65 2.37 1.90 13.25
N MET A 66 2.96 2.06 12.07
CA MET A 66 2.87 3.27 11.26
C MET A 66 2.44 2.94 9.83
N PRO A 67 1.12 2.85 9.56
CA PRO A 67 0.57 2.72 8.23
C PRO A 67 0.76 4.01 7.41
N VAL A 68 1.31 3.87 6.21
CA VAL A 68 1.53 4.99 5.28
C VAL A 68 0.99 4.63 3.90
N GLY A 69 0.18 5.52 3.33
CA GLY A 69 -0.27 5.47 1.94
C GLY A 69 0.45 6.54 1.12
N ILE A 70 1.01 6.15 -0.03
CA ILE A 70 1.88 7.00 -0.85
C ILE A 70 1.37 6.99 -2.30
N ALA A 71 1.40 8.17 -2.94
CA ALA A 71 1.27 8.36 -4.39
C ALA A 71 2.69 8.55 -4.97
N PRO A 72 3.36 7.48 -5.45
CA PRO A 72 4.80 7.48 -5.62
C PRO A 72 5.33 8.44 -6.71
N ASN A 73 4.59 8.64 -7.80
CA ASN A 73 5.02 9.59 -8.85
C ASN A 73 4.85 11.05 -8.40
N LEU A 74 3.97 11.31 -7.44
CA LEU A 74 3.78 12.64 -6.87
C LEU A 74 4.73 12.89 -5.69
N GLY A 75 5.28 11.83 -5.09
CA GLY A 75 6.04 11.93 -3.84
C GLY A 75 5.18 12.36 -2.66
N GLU A 76 3.86 12.14 -2.72
CA GLU A 76 2.90 12.62 -1.73
C GLU A 76 2.46 11.49 -0.79
N ILE A 77 2.34 11.82 0.49
CA ILE A 77 1.70 10.96 1.50
C ILE A 77 0.21 11.28 1.48
N VAL A 78 -0.62 10.26 1.24
CA VAL A 78 -2.08 10.38 1.20
C VAL A 78 -2.76 9.77 2.43
N LEU A 79 -2.06 8.89 3.15
CA LEU A 79 -2.48 8.35 4.42
C LEU A 79 -1.26 8.29 5.35
N PHE A 80 -1.43 8.75 6.58
CA PHE A 80 -0.43 8.61 7.64
C PHE A 80 -1.14 8.34 8.95
N GLN A 81 -0.83 7.22 9.58
CA GLN A 81 -1.29 6.88 10.91
C GLN A 81 -0.09 6.39 11.72
N LEU A 82 -0.12 6.61 13.03
CA LEU A 82 0.89 6.10 13.95
C LEU A 82 0.21 5.68 15.26
N ASN A 83 0.42 4.44 15.65
CA ASN A 83 0.13 3.90 16.97
C ASN A 83 1.46 3.47 17.62
N GLY A 84 1.56 3.62 18.94
CA GLY A 84 2.80 3.34 19.69
C GLY A 84 3.80 4.49 19.67
N VAL A 85 5.09 4.18 19.88
CA VAL A 85 6.12 5.18 20.16
C VAL A 85 7.32 5.05 19.22
N LEU A 86 7.51 6.08 18.41
CA LEU A 86 8.72 6.31 17.61
C LEU A 86 9.40 7.61 18.08
N THR A 87 10.73 7.59 18.11
CA THR A 87 11.51 8.82 18.21
C THR A 87 11.42 9.61 16.90
N SER A 88 11.74 10.91 16.95
CA SER A 88 11.76 11.75 15.73
C SER A 88 12.73 11.24 14.66
N GLU A 89 13.80 10.53 15.06
CA GLU A 89 14.75 9.93 14.12
C GLU A 89 14.20 8.65 13.51
N GLU A 90 13.61 7.77 14.32
CA GLU A 90 12.94 6.56 13.85
C GLU A 90 11.78 6.87 12.90
N LEU A 91 11.01 7.94 13.16
CA LEU A 91 9.95 8.40 12.27
C LEU A 91 10.50 8.76 10.88
N LYS A 92 11.62 9.49 10.81
CA LYS A 92 12.24 9.86 9.52
C LYS A 92 12.73 8.63 8.77
N ILE A 93 13.44 7.74 9.46
CA ILE A 93 13.94 6.48 8.87
C ILE A 93 12.76 5.63 8.40
N GLY A 94 11.69 5.53 9.19
CA GLY A 94 10.48 4.80 8.83
C GLY A 94 9.78 5.38 7.60
N LEU A 95 9.68 6.71 7.48
CA LEU A 95 9.16 7.35 6.28
C LEU A 95 10.03 7.04 5.04
N ASP A 96 11.36 7.10 5.17
CA ASP A 96 12.27 6.73 4.07
C ASP A 96 12.11 5.26 3.66
N MET A 97 11.89 4.36 4.63
CA MET A 97 11.56 2.96 4.36
C MET A 97 10.23 2.82 3.62
N ALA A 98 9.19 3.56 4.05
CA ALA A 98 7.88 3.53 3.43
C ALA A 98 7.91 4.01 1.97
N PHE A 99 8.62 5.10 1.66
CA PHE A 99 8.77 5.59 0.29
C PHE A 99 9.47 4.55 -0.61
N LYS A 100 10.57 3.95 -0.15
CA LYS A 100 11.28 2.90 -0.90
C LYS A 100 10.41 1.67 -1.14
N ALA A 101 9.63 1.26 -0.14
CA ALA A 101 8.72 0.12 -0.29
C ALA A 101 7.57 0.44 -1.25
N ALA A 102 7.01 1.65 -1.17
CA ALA A 102 5.96 2.11 -2.07
C ALA A 102 6.41 2.07 -3.53
N GLU A 103 7.65 2.43 -3.86
CA GLU A 103 8.17 2.29 -5.24
C GLU A 103 8.12 0.85 -5.74
N ASN A 104 8.39 -0.14 -4.88
CA ASN A 104 8.36 -1.55 -5.25
C ASN A 104 6.92 -2.06 -5.41
N ILE A 105 6.04 -1.75 -4.46
CA ILE A 105 4.62 -2.11 -4.51
C ILE A 105 3.97 -1.49 -5.75
N TYR A 106 4.32 -0.24 -6.06
CA TYR A 106 3.82 0.47 -7.23
C TYR A 106 4.19 -0.19 -8.56
N LYS A 107 5.42 -0.70 -8.69
CA LYS A 107 5.84 -1.45 -9.88
C LYS A 107 4.99 -2.70 -10.06
N ILE A 108 4.77 -3.45 -8.99
CA ILE A 108 3.94 -4.66 -8.99
C ILE A 108 2.48 -4.32 -9.32
N ALA A 109 1.93 -3.26 -8.73
CA ALA A 109 0.58 -2.78 -9.00
C ALA A 109 0.38 -2.40 -10.47
N LYS A 110 1.35 -1.68 -11.06
CA LYS A 110 1.32 -1.36 -12.50
C LYS A 110 1.41 -2.60 -13.38
N GLU A 111 2.26 -3.55 -13.02
CA GLU A 111 2.41 -4.80 -13.75
C GLU A 111 1.10 -5.61 -13.74
N ALA A 112 0.40 -5.65 -12.61
CA ALA A 112 -0.91 -6.30 -12.51
C ALA A 112 -1.95 -5.71 -13.48
N LEU A 113 -2.05 -4.38 -13.54
CA LEU A 113 -2.93 -3.69 -14.50
C LEU A 113 -2.50 -3.98 -15.94
N TYR A 114 -1.21 -3.88 -16.23
CA TYR A 114 -0.66 -4.10 -17.57
C TYR A 114 -0.96 -5.52 -18.08
N ASN A 115 -0.71 -6.54 -17.26
CA ASN A 115 -0.94 -7.93 -17.60
C ASN A 115 -2.42 -8.22 -17.87
N LYS A 116 -3.33 -7.58 -17.13
CA LYS A 116 -4.77 -7.68 -17.38
C LYS A 116 -5.15 -7.13 -18.76
N TYR A 117 -4.66 -5.93 -19.10
CA TYR A 117 -5.04 -5.29 -20.37
C TYR A 117 -4.37 -5.92 -21.59
N ILE A 118 -3.14 -6.45 -21.48
CA ILE A 118 -2.54 -7.25 -22.56
C ILE A 118 -3.44 -8.44 -22.88
N LYS A 119 -3.81 -9.21 -21.85
CA LYS A 119 -4.61 -10.41 -22.04
C LYS A 119 -5.94 -10.10 -22.71
N LEU A 120 -6.58 -8.99 -22.31
CA LEU A 120 -7.80 -8.52 -22.94
C LEU A 120 -7.60 -8.16 -24.43
N ILE A 121 -6.50 -7.49 -24.78
CA ILE A 121 -6.19 -7.15 -26.18
C ILE A 121 -5.95 -8.42 -27.01
N GLU A 122 -5.26 -9.41 -26.47
CA GLU A 122 -5.02 -10.69 -27.15
C GLU A 122 -6.32 -11.46 -27.40
N GLU A 123 -7.21 -11.51 -26.42
CA GLU A 123 -8.54 -12.13 -26.54
C GLU A 123 -9.38 -11.43 -27.63
N VAL A 124 -9.45 -10.10 -27.62
CA VAL A 124 -10.21 -9.32 -28.62
C VAL A 124 -9.64 -9.48 -30.04
N ARG A 125 -8.33 -9.68 -30.19
CA ARG A 125 -7.71 -9.90 -31.52
C ARG A 125 -7.86 -11.32 -32.05
N ALA A 126 -8.21 -12.27 -31.20
CA ALA A 126 -8.43 -13.66 -31.57
C ALA A 126 -9.86 -13.94 -32.07
N GLU A 127 -10.79 -12.98 -31.87
CA GLU A 127 -12.16 -12.96 -32.40
C GLU A 127 -12.23 -12.29 -33.79
#